data_AF-A0A2J6RPF4-F1
#
_entry.id   AF-A0A2J6RPF4-F1
#
_cell.length_a   1.000
_cell.length_b   1.000
_cell.length_c   1.000
_cell.angle_alpha   90.00
_cell.angle_beta   90.00
_cell.angle_gamma   90.00
#
_symmetry.space_group_name_H-M   'P 1'
#
loop_
_entity.id
_entity.type
_entity.pdbx_description
1 polymer ?
#
loop_
_entity_poly.entity_id
_entity_poly.type
_entity_poly.pdbx_seq_one_letter_code
_entity_poly.pdbx_strand_id
1 'polypeptide(L)'
;MATTCPREKLSVRNEESFRRRAFWALPLLGIFLVARTSKLLLHPDTLDSILRLGQNGSWSTPQTLHAITFLADITCLNAIVAIESCRGGRSLTTASVSLLFCLAIKCLGLVQTVPLYLFFQYLSSTLSKQTLRSSHLVPIGYSKALLPALIFGYIIPTLSILCQTLTLETKQSWSFIWKFFPIWTAIFHELFARCFKNVPDQDRGRDEASDLVWLRGTYEFLFLLSASTYVYVFFVSPIPLSQLFFGGIWDWVNGVGSPAAEPGLFLKWDEILVFAGTAVWMLLSFRDLKREGRMKTGWVKLSGCYGGDWGCCWAWGKYGGDVCLEGGNLG
;
A
#
# COMPACT_ATOMS: atom_id res chain seq x y z
N MET A 1 32.55 -4.02 39.77
CA MET A 1 33.07 -3.44 38.50
C MET A 1 31.99 -3.60 37.45
N ALA A 2 31.22 -2.54 37.22
CA ALA A 2 30.18 -2.52 36.20
C ALA A 2 30.83 -2.32 34.83
N THR A 3 30.78 -3.35 33.98
CA THR A 3 31.12 -3.23 32.56
C THR A 3 30.00 -2.46 31.88
N THR A 4 30.25 -1.17 31.64
CA THR A 4 29.41 -0.32 30.80
C THR A 4 29.35 -0.90 29.39
N CYS A 5 28.16 -1.33 29.00
CA CYS A 5 27.83 -1.82 27.67
C CYS A 5 28.12 -0.70 26.64
N PRO A 6 28.83 -0.96 25.52
CA PRO A 6 29.17 0.05 24.52
C PRO A 6 27.98 0.38 23.60
N ARG A 7 26.77 0.56 24.15
CA ARG A 7 25.54 0.84 23.39
C ARG A 7 25.33 2.33 23.11
N GLU A 8 25.96 3.20 23.87
CA GLU A 8 25.71 4.66 23.80
C GLU A 8 26.48 5.37 22.68
N LYS A 9 27.50 4.72 22.08
CA LYS A 9 28.30 5.33 21.00
C LYS A 9 27.77 5.08 19.58
N LEU A 10 26.79 4.18 19.38
CA LEU A 10 26.22 3.92 18.04
C LEU A 10 24.99 4.77 17.69
N SER A 11 24.23 5.27 18.67
CA SER A 11 22.98 6.00 18.40
C SER A 11 23.19 7.47 17.98
N VAL A 12 24.38 8.03 18.22
CA VAL A 12 24.66 9.46 17.97
C VAL A 12 25.30 9.71 16.59
N ARG A 13 25.72 8.66 15.85
CA ARG A 13 26.67 8.85 14.75
C ARG A 13 26.08 9.26 13.39
N ASN A 14 24.78 9.19 13.13
CA ASN A 14 24.24 9.56 11.80
C ASN A 14 22.74 9.87 11.85
N GLU A 15 22.29 10.83 12.64
CA GLU A 15 20.97 11.41 12.39
C GLU A 15 21.07 12.25 11.12
N GLU A 16 20.79 11.60 9.98
CA GLU A 16 20.79 12.26 8.68
C GLU A 16 19.80 13.43 8.75
N SER A 17 20.29 14.65 8.53
CA SER A 17 19.48 15.84 8.73
C SER A 17 18.18 15.76 7.92
N PHE A 18 17.08 16.22 8.51
CA PHE A 18 15.75 16.22 7.86
C PHE A 18 15.79 16.73 6.41
N ARG A 19 16.62 17.75 6.14
CA ARG A 19 16.85 18.31 4.80
C ARG A 19 17.40 17.30 3.80
N ARG A 20 18.36 16.44 4.19
CA ARG A 20 18.92 15.41 3.32
C ARG A 20 17.88 14.33 3.01
N ARG A 21 17.07 13.91 3.99
CA ARG A 21 16.00 12.94 3.74
C ARG A 21 14.92 13.51 2.81
N ALA A 22 14.53 14.77 3.01
CA ALA A 22 13.62 15.47 2.11
C ALA A 22 14.16 15.57 0.68
N PHE A 23 15.45 15.87 0.52
CA PHE A 23 16.10 15.90 -0.78
C PHE A 23 16.00 14.56 -1.52
N TRP A 24 16.27 13.45 -0.82
CA TRP A 24 16.17 12.12 -1.42
C TRP A 24 14.75 11.67 -1.73
N ALA A 25 13.76 12.21 -1.02
CA ALA A 25 12.35 11.95 -1.25
C ALA A 25 11.72 12.84 -2.33
N LEU A 26 12.48 13.80 -2.92
CA LEU A 26 12.01 14.67 -4.01
C LEU A 26 11.41 13.90 -5.21
N PRO A 27 11.89 12.72 -5.62
CA PRO A 27 11.26 11.98 -6.72
C PRO A 27 9.79 11.64 -6.44
N LEU A 28 9.38 11.43 -5.18
CA LEU A 28 7.96 11.23 -4.83
C LEU A 28 7.13 12.49 -5.08
N LEU A 29 7.68 13.67 -4.79
CA LEU A 29 7.04 14.95 -5.14
C LEU A 29 7.01 15.16 -6.66
N GLY A 30 8.04 14.73 -7.37
CA GLY A 30 8.05 14.72 -8.84
C GLY A 30 6.91 13.89 -9.42
N ILE A 31 6.72 12.67 -8.92
CA ILE A 31 5.60 11.79 -9.32
C ILE A 31 4.25 12.45 -8.99
N PHE A 32 4.11 13.07 -7.82
CA PHE A 32 2.92 13.83 -7.46
C PHE A 32 2.63 14.98 -8.45
N LEU A 33 3.65 15.75 -8.85
CA LEU A 33 3.50 16.85 -9.80
C LEU A 33 3.15 16.35 -11.20
N VAL A 34 3.75 15.25 -11.64
CA VAL A 34 3.38 14.58 -12.90
C VAL A 34 1.93 14.11 -12.84
N ALA A 35 1.51 13.45 -11.77
CA ALA A 35 0.12 13.04 -11.57
C ALA A 35 -0.86 14.22 -11.49
N ARG A 36 -0.41 15.39 -11.02
CA ARG A 36 -1.24 16.60 -10.96
C ARG A 36 -1.38 17.27 -12.31
N THR A 37 -0.31 17.35 -13.06
CA THR A 37 -0.33 17.91 -14.42
C THR A 37 -1.09 17.00 -15.39
N SER A 38 -0.94 15.67 -15.28
CA SER A 38 -1.72 14.71 -16.08
C SER A 38 -3.22 14.74 -15.76
N LYS A 39 -3.62 14.85 -14.48
CA LYS A 39 -5.04 15.03 -14.11
C LYS A 39 -5.63 16.36 -14.55
N LEU A 40 -4.84 17.43 -14.56
CA LEU A 40 -5.31 18.73 -15.07
C LEU A 40 -5.71 18.63 -16.56
N LEU A 41 -5.13 17.66 -17.28
CA LEU A 41 -5.41 17.38 -18.69
C LEU A 41 -6.55 16.35 -18.89
N LEU A 42 -6.99 15.63 -17.86
CA LEU A 42 -7.87 14.43 -17.98
C LEU A 42 -9.13 14.42 -17.06
N HIS A 43 -9.60 15.59 -16.58
CA HIS A 43 -10.84 15.77 -15.76
C HIS A 43 -10.76 15.23 -14.30
N PRO A 44 -11.53 15.79 -13.31
CA PRO A 44 -11.18 15.68 -11.88
C PRO A 44 -11.44 14.34 -11.17
N ASP A 45 -12.27 13.44 -11.70
CA ASP A 45 -12.90 12.41 -10.86
C ASP A 45 -12.54 10.96 -11.20
N THR A 46 -11.25 10.61 -11.09
CA THR A 46 -10.68 9.24 -11.05
C THR A 46 -11.64 8.13 -10.57
N LEU A 47 -12.20 8.32 -9.37
CA LEU A 47 -13.06 7.36 -8.69
C LEU A 47 -14.45 7.28 -9.33
N ASP A 48 -14.95 8.42 -9.79
CA ASP A 48 -16.25 8.50 -10.44
C ASP A 48 -16.15 7.97 -11.88
N SER A 49 -15.02 8.10 -12.56
CA SER A 49 -14.76 7.49 -13.87
C SER A 49 -14.80 5.96 -13.78
N ILE A 50 -14.05 5.35 -12.85
CA ILE A 50 -14.07 3.89 -12.62
C ILE A 50 -15.50 3.42 -12.32
N LEU A 51 -16.25 4.16 -11.51
CA LEU A 51 -17.59 3.74 -11.12
C LEU A 51 -18.63 4.02 -12.21
N ARG A 52 -18.57 5.15 -12.92
CA ARG A 52 -19.47 5.51 -14.03
C ARG A 52 -19.40 4.50 -15.18
N LEU A 53 -18.28 3.82 -15.37
CA LEU A 53 -18.16 2.80 -16.42
C LEU A 53 -18.86 1.51 -16.08
N GLY A 54 -18.78 1.08 -14.82
CA GLY A 54 -19.58 -0.05 -14.34
C GLY A 54 -21.08 0.26 -14.31
N GLN A 55 -21.46 1.55 -14.31
CA GLN A 55 -22.83 2.03 -14.23
C GLN A 55 -23.50 2.32 -15.58
N ASN A 56 -22.75 2.54 -16.66
CA ASN A 56 -23.30 2.97 -17.96
C ASN A 56 -23.04 1.98 -19.12
N GLY A 57 -22.28 0.90 -18.92
CA GLY A 57 -22.01 -0.11 -19.95
C GLY A 57 -21.24 -1.34 -19.45
N SER A 58 -21.11 -2.35 -20.31
CA SER A 58 -20.20 -3.47 -20.05
C SER A 58 -18.77 -2.98 -20.27
N TRP A 59 -17.90 -3.13 -19.26
CA TRP A 59 -16.46 -3.00 -19.46
C TRP A 59 -16.01 -3.90 -20.62
N SER A 60 -15.08 -3.43 -21.44
CA SER A 60 -14.40 -4.32 -22.38
C SER A 60 -13.54 -5.31 -21.59
N THR A 61 -13.37 -6.53 -22.10
CA THR A 61 -12.58 -7.58 -21.43
C THR A 61 -11.19 -7.09 -20.99
N PRO A 62 -10.42 -6.35 -21.81
CA PRO A 62 -9.12 -5.83 -21.38
C PRO A 62 -9.21 -4.85 -20.20
N GLN A 63 -10.21 -3.97 -20.20
CA GLN A 63 -10.37 -3.01 -19.11
C GLN A 63 -10.80 -3.69 -17.81
N THR A 64 -11.65 -4.73 -17.88
CA THR A 64 -11.99 -5.54 -16.70
C THR A 64 -10.76 -6.23 -16.14
N LEU A 65 -9.95 -6.87 -16.98
CA LEU A 65 -8.75 -7.58 -16.51
C LEU A 65 -7.76 -6.62 -15.85
N HIS A 66 -7.57 -5.43 -16.42
CA HIS A 66 -6.73 -4.38 -15.83
C HIS A 66 -7.33 -3.84 -14.52
N ALA A 67 -8.65 -3.66 -14.43
CA ALA A 67 -9.28 -3.25 -13.18
C ALA A 67 -9.06 -4.29 -12.07
N ILE A 68 -9.10 -5.59 -12.39
CA ILE A 68 -8.86 -6.66 -11.41
C ILE A 68 -7.42 -6.58 -10.85
N THR A 69 -6.39 -6.40 -11.70
CA THR A 69 -4.99 -6.27 -11.22
C THR A 69 -4.81 -5.03 -10.36
N PHE A 70 -5.30 -3.90 -10.84
CA PHE A 70 -5.23 -2.62 -10.13
C PHE A 70 -5.86 -2.69 -8.72
N LEU A 71 -7.00 -3.38 -8.60
CA LEU A 71 -7.70 -3.53 -7.32
C LEU A 71 -6.97 -4.50 -6.37
N ALA A 72 -6.32 -5.54 -6.89
CA ALA A 72 -5.46 -6.40 -6.08
C ALA A 72 -4.28 -5.61 -5.49
N ASP A 73 -3.67 -4.73 -6.27
CA ASP A 73 -2.53 -3.92 -5.83
C ASP A 73 -2.93 -2.82 -4.85
N ILE A 74 -4.10 -2.20 -5.04
CA ILE A 74 -4.67 -1.28 -4.04
C ILE A 74 -4.95 -2.02 -2.72
N THR A 75 -5.38 -3.30 -2.74
CA THR A 75 -5.55 -4.09 -1.52
C THR A 75 -4.24 -4.18 -0.73
N CYS A 76 -3.15 -4.48 -1.44
CA CYS A 76 -1.81 -4.56 -0.89
C CYS A 76 -1.36 -3.22 -0.27
N LEU A 77 -1.58 -2.12 -0.99
CA LEU A 77 -1.26 -0.78 -0.53
C LEU A 77 -2.06 -0.40 0.72
N ASN A 78 -3.37 -0.67 0.74
CA ASN A 78 -4.23 -0.40 1.89
C ASN A 78 -3.76 -1.14 3.14
N ALA A 79 -3.33 -2.39 3.01
CA ALA A 79 -2.78 -3.14 4.12
C ALA A 79 -1.49 -2.52 4.66
N ILE A 80 -0.57 -2.10 3.79
CA ILE A 80 0.68 -1.45 4.20
C ILE A 80 0.38 -0.15 4.95
N VAL A 81 -0.51 0.70 4.42
CA VAL A 81 -0.91 1.96 5.06
C VAL A 81 -1.55 1.70 6.43
N ALA A 82 -2.42 0.69 6.53
CA ALA A 82 -3.06 0.32 7.78
C ALA A 82 -2.02 -0.15 8.82
N ILE A 83 -1.08 -1.03 8.45
CA ILE A 83 -0.02 -1.51 9.34
C ILE A 83 0.86 -0.35 9.81
N GLU A 84 1.32 0.49 8.89
CA GLU A 84 2.19 1.64 9.18
C GLU A 84 1.48 2.70 10.03
N SER A 85 0.15 2.80 9.96
CA SER A 85 -0.64 3.66 10.85
C SER A 85 -0.74 3.13 12.28
N CYS A 86 -0.71 1.80 12.46
CA CYS A 86 -0.81 1.16 13.77
C CYS A 86 0.55 0.98 14.48
N ARG A 87 1.66 1.25 13.80
CA ARG A 87 3.00 0.99 14.32
C ARG A 87 3.38 1.98 15.44
N GLY A 88 3.81 1.44 16.58
CA GLY A 88 4.01 2.18 17.84
C GLY A 88 4.84 3.46 17.70
N GLY A 89 4.33 4.58 18.24
CA GLY A 89 5.01 5.88 18.26
C GLY A 89 4.33 6.99 17.46
N ARG A 90 3.21 6.72 16.80
CA ARG A 90 2.36 7.75 16.18
C ARG A 90 1.02 7.85 16.92
N SER A 91 0.69 9.04 17.42
CA SER A 91 -0.56 9.35 18.14
C SER A 91 -1.83 9.31 17.25
N LEU A 92 -1.71 8.87 16.00
CA LEU A 92 -2.84 8.83 15.07
C LEU A 92 -3.43 7.44 15.07
N THR A 93 -4.70 7.35 15.45
CA THR A 93 -5.48 6.11 15.30
C THR A 93 -5.55 5.71 13.84
N THR A 94 -5.62 4.40 13.55
CA THR A 94 -5.83 3.86 12.20
C THR A 94 -7.01 4.53 11.51
N ALA A 95 -8.09 4.76 12.27
CA ALA A 95 -9.25 5.51 11.81
C ALA A 95 -8.91 6.95 11.38
N SER A 96 -8.08 7.67 12.13
CA SER A 96 -7.65 9.04 11.77
C SER A 96 -6.84 9.06 10.48
N VAL A 97 -5.91 8.10 10.31
CA VAL A 97 -5.10 8.00 9.09
C VAL A 97 -5.97 7.61 7.89
N SER A 98 -6.86 6.62 8.06
CA SER A 98 -7.79 6.20 7.01
C SER A 98 -8.76 7.32 6.61
N LEU A 99 -9.24 8.14 7.55
CA LEU A 99 -10.11 9.29 7.27
C LEU A 99 -9.36 10.40 6.51
N LEU A 100 -8.15 10.74 6.94
CA LEU A 100 -7.30 11.71 6.22
C LEU A 100 -6.95 11.22 4.82
N PHE A 101 -6.66 9.93 4.66
CA PHE A 101 -6.39 9.32 3.38
C PHE A 101 -7.64 9.32 2.49
N CYS A 102 -8.81 9.01 3.03
CA CYS A 102 -10.11 9.15 2.38
C CYS A 102 -10.33 10.58 1.84
N LEU A 103 -10.17 11.57 2.72
CA LEU A 103 -10.36 12.98 2.37
C LEU A 103 -9.36 13.42 1.30
N ALA A 104 -8.10 13.02 1.44
CA ALA A 104 -7.07 13.33 0.47
C ALA A 104 -7.33 12.66 -0.89
N ILE A 105 -7.82 11.41 -0.92
CA ILE A 105 -8.25 10.75 -2.17
C ILE A 105 -9.46 11.48 -2.76
N LYS A 106 -10.40 12.00 -1.96
CA LYS A 106 -11.51 12.79 -2.52
C LYS A 106 -11.03 14.12 -3.12
N CYS A 107 -10.06 14.79 -2.48
CA CYS A 107 -9.60 16.11 -2.94
C CYS A 107 -8.53 16.07 -4.05
N LEU A 108 -7.68 15.04 -4.06
CA LEU A 108 -6.53 14.93 -4.96
C LEU A 108 -6.61 13.70 -5.88
N GLY A 109 -7.43 12.72 -5.50
CA GLY A 109 -7.52 11.39 -6.11
C GLY A 109 -6.29 10.52 -5.86
N LEU A 110 -6.49 9.22 -6.06
CA LEU A 110 -5.61 8.16 -5.57
C LEU A 110 -4.14 8.34 -5.96
N VAL A 111 -3.87 8.57 -7.25
CA VAL A 111 -2.50 8.73 -7.79
C VAL A 111 -1.70 9.87 -7.17
N GLN A 112 -2.37 10.94 -6.74
CA GLN A 112 -1.69 12.06 -6.11
C GLN A 112 -1.52 11.82 -4.61
N THR A 113 -2.55 11.26 -3.98
CA THR A 113 -2.54 11.01 -2.53
C THR A 113 -1.46 10.02 -2.13
N VAL A 114 -1.27 8.94 -2.89
CA VAL A 114 -0.31 7.88 -2.55
C VAL A 114 1.15 8.39 -2.46
N PRO A 115 1.76 8.98 -3.50
CA PRO A 115 3.15 9.45 -3.43
C PRO A 115 3.34 10.55 -2.39
N LEU A 116 2.32 11.40 -2.18
CA LEU A 116 2.36 12.41 -1.13
C LEU A 116 2.34 11.79 0.28
N TYR A 117 1.48 10.79 0.50
CA TYR A 117 1.44 10.02 1.74
C TYR A 117 2.77 9.33 1.98
N LEU A 118 3.33 8.65 0.97
CA LEU A 118 4.62 7.97 1.07
C LEU A 118 5.78 8.93 1.35
N PHE A 119 5.73 10.15 0.80
CA PHE A 119 6.69 11.22 1.09
C PHE A 119 6.66 11.61 2.57
N PHE A 120 5.46 11.93 3.10
CA PHE A 120 5.31 12.26 4.52
C PHE A 120 5.63 11.08 5.44
N GLN A 121 5.29 9.85 5.02
CA GLN A 121 5.63 8.63 5.75
C GLN A 121 7.14 8.47 5.83
N TYR A 122 7.85 8.61 4.72
CA TYR A 122 9.30 8.52 4.68
C TYR A 122 9.95 9.57 5.58
N LEU A 123 9.52 10.83 5.49
CA LEU A 123 10.03 11.90 6.34
C LEU A 123 9.79 11.67 7.83
N SER A 124 8.61 11.16 8.18
CA SER A 124 8.24 10.91 9.57
C SER A 124 8.90 9.67 10.15
N SER A 125 9.34 8.75 9.29
CA SER A 125 10.05 7.54 9.66
C SER A 125 11.51 7.83 10.04
N THR A 126 11.76 8.73 10.99
CA THR A 126 13.13 9.00 11.45
C THR A 126 13.72 7.74 12.07
N LEU A 127 14.93 7.39 11.65
CA LEU A 127 15.63 6.20 12.11
C LEU A 127 15.79 6.15 13.64
N SER A 128 16.01 7.30 14.30
CA SER A 128 16.02 7.36 15.77
C SER A 128 14.71 6.88 16.39
N LYS A 129 13.56 7.13 15.75
CA LYS A 129 12.27 6.57 16.18
C LYS A 129 12.17 5.08 15.91
N GLN A 130 12.70 4.59 14.78
CA GLN A 130 12.73 3.17 14.42
C GLN A 130 13.68 2.33 15.29
N THR A 131 14.64 2.94 15.98
CA THR A 131 15.56 2.21 16.88
C THR A 131 14.95 1.87 18.24
N LEU A 132 13.82 2.48 18.61
CA LEU A 132 13.13 2.11 19.85
C LEU A 132 12.42 0.77 19.66
N ARG A 133 12.67 -0.20 20.55
CA ARG A 133 11.98 -1.51 20.57
C ARG A 133 10.45 -1.38 20.54
N SER A 134 9.91 -0.32 21.12
CA SER A 134 8.48 0.02 21.11
C SER A 134 7.94 0.54 19.78
N SER A 135 8.82 0.91 18.83
CA SER A 135 8.42 1.56 17.57
C SER A 135 7.99 0.61 16.47
N HIS A 136 8.17 -0.69 16.68
CA HIS A 136 7.84 -1.74 15.73
C HIS A 136 6.64 -2.58 16.16
N LEU A 137 6.15 -2.37 17.39
CA LEU A 137 5.05 -3.15 17.94
C LEU A 137 3.73 -2.63 17.38
N VAL A 138 2.98 -3.53 16.75
CA VAL A 138 1.57 -3.33 16.38
C VAL A 138 0.76 -4.13 17.39
N PRO A 139 -0.22 -3.54 18.08
CA PRO A 139 -1.00 -4.27 19.07
C PRO A 139 -1.64 -5.54 18.48
N ILE A 140 -1.57 -6.66 19.22
CA ILE A 140 -2.03 -7.97 18.72
C ILE A 140 -3.48 -7.99 18.22
N GLY A 141 -4.37 -7.23 18.86
CA GLY A 141 -5.75 -7.10 18.45
C GLY A 141 -5.88 -6.44 17.07
N TYR A 142 -5.05 -5.43 16.79
CA TYR A 142 -5.00 -4.74 15.50
C TYR A 142 -4.39 -5.63 14.41
N SER A 143 -3.33 -6.39 14.72
CA SER A 143 -2.72 -7.34 13.78
C SER A 143 -3.70 -8.44 13.36
N LYS A 144 -4.48 -9.00 14.31
CA LYS A 144 -5.51 -10.01 14.04
C LYS A 144 -6.72 -9.45 13.29
N ALA A 145 -7.10 -8.20 13.59
CA ALA A 145 -8.24 -7.54 12.98
C ALA A 145 -7.99 -7.06 11.55
N LEU A 146 -6.73 -6.92 11.14
CA LEU A 146 -6.37 -6.30 9.86
C LEU A 146 -6.93 -7.06 8.66
N LEU A 147 -6.63 -8.36 8.57
CA LEU A 147 -7.08 -9.19 7.46
C LEU A 147 -8.62 -9.23 7.33
N PRO A 148 -9.40 -9.53 8.38
CA PRO A 148 -10.86 -9.50 8.26
C PRO A 148 -11.38 -8.09 7.93
N ALA A 149 -10.78 -7.03 8.46
CA ALA A 149 -11.17 -5.66 8.10
C ALA A 149 -10.96 -5.34 6.61
N LEU A 150 -9.86 -5.80 6.00
CA LEU A 150 -9.62 -5.65 4.57
C LEU A 150 -10.62 -6.46 3.74
N ILE A 151 -10.96 -7.67 4.18
CA ILE A 151 -11.94 -8.53 3.50
C ILE A 151 -13.31 -7.84 3.45
N PHE A 152 -13.83 -7.40 4.59
CA PHE A 152 -15.16 -6.78 4.67
C PHE A 152 -15.18 -5.33 4.16
N GLY A 153 -14.12 -4.57 4.42
CA GLY A 153 -14.05 -3.14 4.09
C GLY A 153 -13.71 -2.86 2.64
N TYR A 154 -13.00 -3.77 1.95
CA TYR A 154 -12.50 -3.52 0.59
C TYR A 154 -12.74 -4.69 -0.39
N ILE A 155 -12.34 -5.91 -0.04
CA ILE A 155 -12.35 -7.04 -0.99
C ILE A 155 -13.78 -7.43 -1.38
N ILE A 156 -14.68 -7.60 -0.42
CA ILE A 156 -16.09 -7.96 -0.70
C ILE A 156 -16.77 -6.90 -1.57
N PRO A 157 -16.75 -5.59 -1.22
CA PRO A 157 -17.31 -4.56 -2.08
C PRO A 157 -16.71 -4.56 -3.50
N THR A 158 -15.41 -4.82 -3.62
CA THR A 158 -14.71 -4.88 -4.91
C THR A 158 -15.19 -6.06 -5.76
N LEU A 159 -15.25 -7.26 -5.20
CA LEU A 159 -15.74 -8.45 -5.91
C LEU A 159 -17.19 -8.27 -6.35
N SER A 160 -18.03 -7.62 -5.54
CA SER A 160 -19.41 -7.31 -5.90
C SER A 160 -19.51 -6.38 -7.11
N ILE A 161 -18.64 -5.38 -7.23
CA ILE A 161 -18.63 -4.48 -8.40
C ILE A 161 -18.17 -5.23 -9.66
N LEU A 162 -17.18 -6.10 -9.53
CA LEU A 162 -16.60 -6.88 -10.63
C LEU A 162 -17.49 -8.07 -11.06
N CYS A 163 -18.43 -8.49 -10.22
CA CYS A 163 -19.26 -9.65 -10.47
C CYS A 163 -20.21 -9.41 -11.66
N GLN A 164 -19.95 -10.10 -12.78
CA GLN A 164 -20.71 -9.89 -14.01
C GLN A 164 -22.18 -10.29 -13.89
N THR A 165 -22.51 -11.27 -13.04
CA THR A 165 -23.87 -11.81 -12.89
C THR A 165 -24.83 -10.88 -12.13
N LEU A 166 -24.32 -9.83 -11.47
CA LEU A 166 -25.17 -8.88 -10.74
C LEU A 166 -25.82 -7.86 -11.68
N THR A 167 -27.05 -7.46 -11.32
CA THR A 167 -27.82 -6.43 -12.03
C THR A 167 -27.14 -5.06 -11.92
N LEU A 168 -27.44 -4.16 -12.86
CA LEU A 168 -26.86 -2.83 -12.91
C LEU A 168 -27.12 -2.02 -11.63
N GLU A 169 -28.36 -2.07 -11.14
CA GLU A 169 -28.78 -1.40 -9.89
C GLU A 169 -28.00 -1.92 -8.67
N THR A 170 -27.77 -3.23 -8.61
CA THR A 170 -26.97 -3.85 -7.55
C THR A 170 -25.51 -3.38 -7.62
N LYS A 171 -24.93 -3.34 -8.82
CA LYS A 171 -23.57 -2.81 -9.04
C LYS A 171 -23.45 -1.33 -8.69
N GLN A 172 -24.47 -0.53 -8.99
CA GLN A 172 -24.54 0.88 -8.61
C GLN A 172 -24.52 1.06 -7.09
N SER A 173 -25.27 0.21 -6.37
CA SER A 173 -25.34 0.23 -4.92
C SER A 173 -24.00 -0.18 -4.28
N TRP A 174 -23.38 -1.26 -4.77
CA TRP A 174 -22.04 -1.65 -4.33
C TRP A 174 -20.97 -0.62 -4.67
N SER A 175 -21.08 0.04 -5.83
CA SER A 175 -20.22 1.15 -6.23
C SER A 175 -20.31 2.31 -5.23
N PHE A 176 -21.51 2.63 -4.76
CA PHE A 176 -21.69 3.65 -3.73
C PHE A 176 -21.05 3.25 -2.39
N ILE A 177 -21.24 2.00 -1.96
CA ILE A 177 -20.60 1.47 -0.74
C ILE A 177 -19.07 1.55 -0.85
N TRP A 178 -18.52 1.12 -1.99
CA TRP A 178 -17.09 1.07 -2.25
C TRP A 178 -16.45 2.47 -2.27
N LYS A 179 -17.18 3.54 -2.64
CA LYS A 179 -16.66 4.93 -2.56
C LYS A 179 -16.18 5.35 -1.17
N PHE A 180 -16.61 4.64 -0.11
CA PHE A 180 -16.25 4.90 1.28
C PHE A 180 -15.43 3.76 1.91
N PHE A 181 -14.80 2.91 1.09
CA PHE A 181 -14.04 1.75 1.55
C PHE A 181 -13.02 2.05 2.68
N PRO A 182 -12.29 3.20 2.72
CA PRO A 182 -11.34 3.43 3.80
C PRO A 182 -12.04 3.67 5.15
N ILE A 183 -13.27 4.22 5.12
CA ILE A 183 -14.11 4.40 6.32
C ILE A 183 -14.60 3.03 6.80
N TRP A 184 -15.16 2.21 5.91
CA TRP A 184 -15.61 0.87 6.25
C TRP A 184 -14.48 0.00 6.78
N THR A 185 -13.32 0.04 6.13
CA THR A 185 -12.12 -0.67 6.58
C THR A 185 -11.70 -0.24 7.98
N ALA A 186 -11.70 1.07 8.29
CA ALA A 186 -11.39 1.55 9.63
C ALA A 186 -12.43 1.13 10.68
N ILE A 187 -13.73 1.18 10.35
CA ILE A 187 -14.82 0.76 11.25
C ILE A 187 -14.69 -0.73 11.56
N PHE A 188 -14.53 -1.57 10.54
CA PHE A 188 -14.36 -3.02 10.72
C PHE A 188 -13.08 -3.34 11.46
N HIS A 189 -11.99 -2.61 11.21
CA HIS A 189 -10.74 -2.80 11.93
C HIS A 189 -10.88 -2.55 13.43
N GLU A 190 -11.52 -1.44 13.80
CA GLU A 190 -11.79 -1.12 15.21
C GLU A 190 -12.79 -2.10 15.84
N LEU A 191 -13.84 -2.49 15.11
CA LEU A 191 -14.83 -3.46 15.58
C LEU A 191 -14.17 -4.81 15.87
N PHE A 192 -13.38 -5.34 14.94
CA PHE A 192 -12.69 -6.61 15.11
C PHE A 192 -11.56 -6.51 16.13
N ALA A 193 -10.84 -5.39 16.21
CA ALA A 193 -9.80 -5.19 17.21
C ALA A 193 -10.37 -5.24 18.64
N ARG A 194 -11.60 -4.79 18.85
CA ARG A 194 -12.31 -4.92 20.15
C ARG A 194 -12.73 -6.35 20.47
N CYS A 195 -13.01 -7.17 19.47
CA CYS A 195 -13.32 -8.58 19.66
C CYS A 195 -12.10 -9.40 20.09
N PHE A 196 -10.89 -8.95 19.74
CA PHE A 196 -9.65 -9.60 20.15
C PHE A 196 -9.14 -9.00 21.47
N LYS A 197 -8.95 -9.84 22.49
CA LYS A 197 -8.45 -9.41 23.80
C LYS A 197 -7.05 -8.80 23.67
N ASN A 198 -6.92 -7.53 24.04
CA ASN A 198 -5.61 -6.88 24.16
C ASN A 198 -4.88 -7.48 25.37
N VAL A 199 -3.67 -7.98 25.14
CA VAL A 199 -2.81 -8.49 26.20
C VAL A 199 -2.30 -7.29 27.04
N PRO A 200 -2.32 -7.37 28.39
CA PRO A 200 -1.80 -6.31 29.25
C PRO A 200 -0.33 -5.98 28.96
N ASP A 201 0.05 -4.72 29.12
CA ASP A 201 1.38 -4.18 28.80
C ASP A 201 2.56 -4.94 29.43
N GLN A 202 2.34 -5.67 30.53
CA GLN A 202 3.37 -6.46 31.23
C GLN A 202 3.81 -7.74 30.48
N ASP A 203 2.97 -8.31 29.60
CA ASP A 203 3.27 -9.54 28.86
C ASP A 203 3.73 -9.29 27.41
N ARG A 204 3.75 -8.01 26.97
CA ARG A 204 4.08 -7.62 25.58
C ARG A 204 5.42 -8.15 25.07
N GLY A 205 6.42 -8.32 25.95
CA GLY A 205 7.74 -8.83 25.57
C GLY A 205 7.75 -10.29 25.09
N ARG A 206 6.75 -11.10 25.48
CA ARG A 206 6.59 -12.50 25.04
C ARG A 206 5.74 -12.61 23.77
N ASP A 207 4.83 -11.66 23.57
CA ASP A 207 3.90 -11.63 22.43
C ASP A 207 4.43 -10.87 21.20
N GLU A 208 5.61 -10.23 21.25
CA GLU A 208 6.23 -9.58 20.08
C GLU A 208 6.36 -10.57 18.90
N ALA A 209 6.69 -11.84 19.20
CA ALA A 209 6.77 -12.90 18.20
C ALA A 209 5.39 -13.31 17.66
N SER A 210 4.35 -13.22 18.49
CA SER A 210 2.96 -13.58 18.14
C SER A 210 2.36 -12.57 17.17
N ASP A 211 2.64 -11.28 17.34
CA ASP A 211 2.17 -10.19 16.47
C ASP A 211 2.69 -10.37 15.03
N LEU A 212 3.94 -10.77 14.89
CA LEU A 212 4.59 -11.01 13.60
C LEU A 212 3.96 -12.18 12.83
N VAL A 213 3.43 -13.20 13.52
CA VAL A 213 2.78 -14.35 12.86
C VAL A 213 1.52 -13.90 12.12
N TRP A 214 0.67 -13.08 12.75
CA TRP A 214 -0.56 -12.59 12.13
C TRP A 214 -0.29 -11.59 11.00
N LEU A 215 0.70 -10.72 11.18
CA LEU A 215 1.14 -9.80 10.12
C LEU A 215 1.72 -10.58 8.94
N ARG A 216 2.55 -11.59 9.19
CA ARG A 216 3.10 -12.46 8.14
C ARG A 216 2.00 -13.21 7.40
N GLY A 217 1.02 -13.78 8.11
CA GLY A 217 -0.13 -14.40 7.48
C GLY A 217 -0.93 -13.42 6.60
N THR A 218 -1.06 -12.17 7.03
CA THR A 218 -1.68 -11.11 6.21
C THR A 218 -0.86 -10.82 4.96
N TYR A 219 0.46 -10.66 5.06
CA TYR A 219 1.33 -10.46 3.90
C TYR A 219 1.32 -11.65 2.94
N GLU A 220 1.30 -12.89 3.46
CA GLU A 220 1.22 -14.11 2.66
C GLU A 220 -0.13 -14.19 1.93
N PHE A 221 -1.25 -13.87 2.59
CA PHE A 221 -2.55 -13.79 1.94
C PHE A 221 -2.57 -12.75 0.82
N LEU A 222 -2.06 -11.54 1.06
CA LEU A 222 -2.03 -10.47 0.07
C LEU A 222 -1.12 -10.82 -1.11
N PHE A 223 0.02 -11.45 -0.83
CA PHE A 223 0.91 -12.00 -1.83
C PHE A 223 0.18 -13.02 -2.70
N LEU A 224 -0.53 -13.98 -2.10
CA LEU A 224 -1.28 -15.01 -2.85
C LEU A 224 -2.46 -14.42 -3.63
N LEU A 225 -3.15 -13.43 -3.07
CA LEU A 225 -4.26 -12.74 -3.73
C LEU A 225 -3.78 -11.99 -4.97
N SER A 226 -2.71 -11.21 -4.82
CA SER A 226 -2.04 -10.59 -5.96
C SER A 226 -1.61 -11.70 -6.91
N ALA A 227 -0.76 -12.66 -6.49
CA ALA A 227 -0.21 -13.78 -7.29
C ALA A 227 -1.26 -14.45 -8.18
N SER A 228 -2.39 -14.77 -7.58
CA SER A 228 -3.51 -15.43 -8.27
C SER A 228 -4.14 -14.52 -9.31
N THR A 229 -4.23 -13.22 -9.04
CA THR A 229 -4.84 -12.22 -9.92
C THR A 229 -4.07 -12.06 -11.24
N TYR A 230 -2.76 -11.80 -11.23
CA TYR A 230 -2.06 -11.70 -12.51
C TYR A 230 -1.85 -13.06 -13.18
N VAL A 231 -1.76 -14.17 -12.44
CA VAL A 231 -1.78 -15.50 -13.07
C VAL A 231 -3.09 -15.70 -13.82
N TYR A 232 -4.22 -15.32 -13.21
CA TYR A 232 -5.52 -15.33 -13.87
C TYR A 232 -5.53 -14.43 -15.11
N VAL A 233 -5.04 -13.19 -15.01
CA VAL A 233 -4.97 -12.27 -16.17
C VAL A 233 -4.06 -12.82 -17.26
N PHE A 234 -2.94 -13.45 -16.92
CA PHE A 234 -2.04 -14.07 -17.89
C PHE A 234 -2.74 -15.16 -18.71
N PHE A 235 -3.58 -15.99 -18.08
CA PHE A 235 -4.28 -17.07 -18.78
C PHE A 235 -5.54 -16.62 -19.53
N VAL A 236 -6.24 -15.61 -19.02
CA VAL A 236 -7.53 -15.16 -19.58
C VAL A 236 -7.38 -14.04 -20.59
N SER A 237 -6.26 -13.30 -20.57
CA SER A 237 -6.08 -12.14 -21.44
C SER A 237 -6.07 -12.53 -22.92
N PRO A 238 -6.96 -11.95 -23.75
CA PRO A 238 -6.98 -12.19 -25.19
C PRO A 238 -5.88 -11.42 -25.94
N ILE A 239 -5.19 -10.51 -25.25
CA ILE A 239 -4.12 -9.66 -25.78
C ILE A 239 -2.83 -9.86 -24.98
N PRO A 240 -1.65 -9.60 -25.56
CA PRO A 240 -0.40 -9.67 -24.81
C PRO A 240 -0.40 -8.67 -23.64
N LEU A 241 0.16 -9.07 -22.49
CA LEU A 241 0.19 -8.25 -21.27
C LEU A 241 0.82 -6.87 -21.51
N SER A 242 1.84 -6.78 -22.37
CA SER A 242 2.45 -5.50 -22.71
C SER A 242 1.45 -4.52 -23.34
N GLN A 243 0.51 -4.99 -24.15
CA GLN A 243 -0.55 -4.15 -24.70
C GLN A 243 -1.65 -3.88 -23.66
N LEU A 244 -1.94 -4.85 -22.79
CA LEU A 244 -2.89 -4.68 -21.70
C LEU A 244 -2.46 -3.53 -20.77
N PHE A 245 -1.20 -3.52 -20.33
CA PHE A 245 -0.66 -2.51 -19.41
C PHE A 245 -0.18 -1.25 -20.12
N PHE A 246 0.52 -1.38 -21.25
CA PHE A 246 1.20 -0.24 -21.90
C PHE A 246 0.59 0.22 -23.24
N GLY A 247 -0.37 -0.53 -23.79
CA GLY A 247 -0.98 -0.19 -25.07
C GLY A 247 -1.74 1.14 -25.02
N GLY A 248 -1.48 2.02 -25.99
CA GLY A 248 -2.18 3.30 -26.12
C GLY A 248 -1.87 4.32 -25.02
N ILE A 249 -0.83 4.11 -24.20
CA ILE A 249 -0.47 5.03 -23.12
C ILE A 249 -0.17 6.45 -23.61
N TRP A 250 0.21 6.61 -24.88
CA TRP A 250 0.52 7.90 -25.50
C TRP A 250 -0.68 8.54 -26.22
N ASP A 251 -1.83 7.87 -26.26
CA ASP A 251 -2.99 8.34 -27.03
C ASP A 251 -3.64 9.59 -26.43
N TRP A 252 -3.36 9.91 -25.15
CA TRP A 252 -3.78 11.17 -24.52
C TRP A 252 -3.23 12.41 -25.24
N VAL A 253 -2.07 12.30 -25.90
CA VAL A 253 -1.45 13.41 -26.63
C VAL A 253 -2.27 13.79 -27.87
N ASN A 254 -2.98 12.82 -28.46
CA ASN A 254 -3.74 13.00 -29.70
C ASN A 254 -5.23 13.31 -29.46
N GLY A 255 -5.66 13.41 -28.20
CA GLY A 255 -7.06 13.54 -27.81
C GLY A 255 -7.77 12.18 -27.89
N VAL A 256 -8.36 11.73 -26.77
CA VAL A 256 -9.08 10.46 -26.75
C VAL A 256 -10.40 10.63 -27.53
N GLY A 257 -10.44 10.13 -28.77
CA GLY A 257 -11.60 10.28 -29.67
C GLY A 257 -12.85 9.50 -29.27
N SER A 258 -12.83 8.70 -28.19
CA SER A 258 -13.97 7.92 -27.71
C SER A 258 -14.12 7.96 -26.18
N PRO A 259 -15.27 8.40 -25.64
CA PRO A 259 -15.56 8.39 -24.19
C PRO A 259 -15.47 7.00 -23.53
N ALA A 260 -15.54 5.91 -24.30
CA ALA A 260 -15.44 4.54 -23.78
C ALA A 260 -13.99 4.04 -23.63
N ALA A 261 -13.03 4.65 -24.34
CA ALA A 261 -11.61 4.30 -24.30
C ALA A 261 -10.84 5.06 -23.20
N GLU A 262 -11.33 6.26 -22.87
CA GLU A 262 -10.73 7.20 -21.90
C GLU A 262 -10.41 6.61 -20.53
N PRO A 263 -11.27 5.78 -19.91
CA PRO A 263 -10.97 5.32 -18.57
C PRO A 263 -10.07 4.09 -18.48
N GLY A 264 -9.94 3.33 -19.58
CA GLY A 264 -8.89 2.31 -19.66
C GLY A 264 -7.50 2.95 -19.64
N LEU A 265 -7.35 4.13 -20.26
CA LEU A 265 -6.12 4.90 -20.23
C LEU A 265 -5.85 5.48 -18.83
N PHE A 266 -6.91 5.93 -18.17
CA PHE A 266 -6.85 6.44 -16.81
C PHE A 266 -6.30 5.39 -15.82
N LEU A 267 -6.85 4.17 -15.83
CA LEU A 267 -6.40 3.08 -14.96
C LEU A 267 -4.91 2.73 -15.17
N LYS A 268 -4.43 2.72 -16.42
CA LYS A 268 -3.02 2.44 -16.74
C LYS A 268 -2.07 3.47 -16.13
N TRP A 269 -2.40 4.76 -16.26
CA TRP A 269 -1.59 5.82 -15.67
C TRP A 269 -1.61 5.79 -14.15
N ASP A 270 -2.77 5.51 -13.57
CA ASP A 270 -2.93 5.34 -12.13
C ASP A 270 -2.04 4.23 -11.59
N GLU A 271 -2.09 3.06 -12.21
CA GLU A 271 -1.28 1.89 -11.84
C GLU A 271 0.21 2.21 -11.94
N ILE A 272 0.69 2.76 -13.05
CA ILE A 272 2.11 3.08 -13.28
C ILE A 272 2.64 4.10 -12.26
N LEU A 273 1.89 5.18 -12.01
CA LEU A 273 2.36 6.25 -11.13
C LEU A 273 2.32 5.81 -9.66
N VAL A 274 1.32 5.03 -9.25
CA VAL A 274 1.25 4.43 -7.90
C VAL A 274 2.38 3.42 -7.72
N PHE A 275 2.61 2.56 -8.71
CA PHE A 275 3.71 1.60 -8.69
C PHE A 275 5.09 2.28 -8.65
N ALA A 276 5.30 3.33 -9.44
CA ALA A 276 6.54 4.10 -9.41
C ALA A 276 6.76 4.78 -8.05
N GLY A 277 5.69 5.34 -7.46
CA GLY A 277 5.76 5.98 -6.15
C GLY A 277 6.12 5.00 -5.04
N THR A 278 5.48 3.83 -5.04
CA THR A 278 5.78 2.75 -4.08
C THR A 278 7.19 2.19 -4.27
N ALA A 279 7.70 2.14 -5.51
CA ALA A 279 9.06 1.70 -5.83
C ALA A 279 10.12 2.61 -5.23
N VAL A 280 9.97 3.90 -5.47
CA VAL A 280 10.86 4.93 -4.94
C VAL A 280 10.85 4.88 -3.41
N TRP A 281 9.67 4.83 -2.81
CA TRP A 281 9.53 4.76 -1.35
C TRP A 281 10.23 3.53 -0.79
N MET A 282 10.03 2.35 -1.38
CA MET A 282 10.65 1.11 -0.90
C MET A 282 12.18 1.14 -1.05
N LEU A 283 12.72 1.63 -2.17
CA LEU A 283 14.16 1.77 -2.37
C LEU A 283 14.79 2.73 -1.34
N LEU A 284 14.10 3.82 -1.00
CA LEU A 284 14.52 4.75 0.04
C LEU A 284 14.52 4.06 1.41
N SER A 285 13.51 3.26 1.73
CA SER A 285 13.47 2.48 2.97
C SER A 285 14.60 1.44 3.06
N PHE A 286 14.87 0.70 1.98
CA PHE A 286 15.99 -0.25 1.95
C PHE A 286 17.36 0.43 2.04
N ARG A 287 17.50 1.62 1.46
CA ARG A 287 18.72 2.42 1.62
C ARG A 287 18.99 2.74 3.08
N ASP A 288 17.96 3.16 3.80
CA ASP A 288 18.09 3.52 5.21
C ASP A 288 18.47 2.27 6.03
N LEU A 289 17.81 1.13 5.81
CA LEU A 289 18.17 -0.15 6.45
C LEU A 289 19.60 -0.62 6.16
N LYS A 290 20.07 -0.42 4.92
CA LYS A 290 21.43 -0.81 4.50
C LYS A 290 22.50 0.10 5.11
N ARG A 291 22.22 1.40 5.25
CA ARG A 291 23.12 2.34 5.92
C ARG A 291 23.33 2.01 7.40
N GLU A 292 22.32 1.45 8.05
CA GLU A 292 22.42 0.98 9.44
C GLU A 292 23.06 -0.40 9.57
N GLY A 293 23.39 -1.06 8.46
CA GLY A 293 23.96 -2.42 8.49
C GLY A 293 22.95 -3.51 8.86
N ARG A 294 21.64 -3.19 8.91
CA ARG A 294 20.55 -4.16 9.20
C ARG A 294 20.16 -5.01 8.00
N MET A 295 20.73 -4.72 6.82
CA MET A 295 20.49 -5.47 5.60
C MET A 295 21.79 -5.65 4.80
N LYS A 296 22.16 -6.90 4.55
CA LYS A 296 23.37 -7.27 3.76
C LYS A 296 23.06 -7.55 2.28
N THR A 297 21.79 -7.51 1.89
CA THR A 297 21.34 -7.87 0.54
C THR A 297 21.86 -6.89 -0.53
N GLY A 298 22.25 -7.44 -1.68
CA GLY A 298 22.66 -6.67 -2.85
C GLY A 298 21.48 -5.92 -3.48
N TRP A 299 21.75 -4.74 -4.07
CA TRP A 299 20.72 -3.91 -4.70
C TRP A 299 19.99 -4.62 -5.84
N VAL A 300 20.70 -5.42 -6.64
CA VAL A 300 20.11 -6.21 -7.74
C VAL A 300 19.05 -7.19 -7.25
N LYS A 301 19.30 -7.87 -6.11
CA LYS A 301 18.34 -8.80 -5.52
C LYS A 301 17.11 -8.07 -4.96
N LEU A 302 17.31 -6.88 -4.40
CA LEU A 302 16.22 -6.02 -3.91
C LEU A 302 15.33 -5.52 -5.06
N SER A 303 15.94 -4.97 -6.10
CA SER A 303 15.24 -4.51 -7.30
C SER A 303 14.58 -5.66 -8.06
N GLY A 304 15.20 -6.84 -8.10
CA GLY A 304 14.62 -8.04 -8.72
C GLY A 304 13.42 -8.60 -7.94
N CYS A 305 13.45 -8.55 -6.61
CA CYS A 305 12.26 -8.87 -5.80
C CYS A 305 11.15 -7.84 -6.04
N TYR A 306 11.48 -6.56 -6.21
CA TYR A 306 10.49 -5.51 -6.47
C TYR A 306 9.89 -5.55 -7.90
N GLY A 307 10.71 -5.88 -8.90
CA GLY A 307 10.34 -5.81 -10.31
C GLY A 307 9.34 -6.86 -10.79
N GLY A 308 9.00 -7.84 -9.97
CA GLY A 308 7.71 -8.54 -10.11
C GLY A 308 6.73 -7.88 -9.15
N ASP A 309 5.62 -7.33 -9.63
CA ASP A 309 4.58 -6.66 -8.82
C ASP A 309 4.22 -7.44 -7.53
N TRP A 310 4.36 -8.76 -7.59
CA TRP A 310 4.33 -9.74 -6.50
C TRP A 310 5.18 -9.45 -5.26
N GLY A 311 6.33 -8.80 -5.39
CA GLY A 311 7.33 -8.84 -4.34
C GLY A 311 7.22 -7.73 -3.32
N CYS A 312 6.38 -6.72 -3.50
CA CYS A 312 6.36 -5.57 -2.60
C CYS A 312 5.92 -5.95 -1.17
N CYS A 313 4.76 -6.60 -1.02
CA CYS A 313 4.28 -7.07 0.27
C CYS A 313 5.13 -8.20 0.85
N TRP A 314 5.64 -9.10 0.00
CA TRP A 314 6.47 -10.21 0.46
C TRP A 314 7.87 -9.76 0.88
N ALA A 315 8.53 -8.89 0.10
CA ALA A 315 9.83 -8.32 0.45
C ALA A 315 9.71 -7.43 1.69
N TRP A 316 8.63 -6.67 1.84
CA TRP A 316 8.39 -5.89 3.06
C TRP A 316 8.15 -6.79 4.28
N GLY A 317 7.30 -7.82 4.15
CA GLY A 317 7.06 -8.79 5.23
C GLY A 317 8.32 -9.58 5.61
N LYS A 318 9.12 -9.99 4.62
CA LYS A 318 10.36 -10.75 4.83
C LYS A 318 11.47 -9.88 5.38
N TYR A 319 11.87 -8.82 4.67
CA TYR A 319 13.01 -8.00 5.08
C TYR A 319 12.66 -7.00 6.18
N GLY A 320 11.42 -6.52 6.26
CA GLY A 320 10.94 -5.72 7.38
C GLY A 320 10.72 -6.55 8.65
N GLY A 321 10.30 -7.82 8.52
CA GLY A 321 10.12 -8.76 9.63
C GLY A 321 11.42 -9.38 10.15
N ASP A 322 12.37 -9.74 9.28
CA ASP A 322 13.66 -10.31 9.67
C ASP A 322 14.53 -9.31 10.46
N VAL A 323 14.37 -8.02 10.14
CA VAL A 323 14.95 -6.90 10.89
C VAL A 323 14.43 -6.82 12.34
N CYS A 324 13.28 -7.43 12.64
CA CYS A 324 12.75 -7.60 14.00
C CYS A 324 13.31 -8.83 14.73
N LEU A 325 13.71 -9.89 14.02
CA LEU A 325 14.21 -11.13 14.62
C LEU A 325 15.70 -11.08 14.99
N GLU A 326 16.54 -10.39 14.22
CA GLU A 326 17.97 -10.23 14.55
C GLU A 326 18.20 -9.32 15.79
N GLY A 327 17.21 -8.52 16.18
CA GLY A 327 17.26 -7.77 17.44
C GLY A 327 16.97 -8.60 18.69
N GLY A 328 16.41 -9.81 18.53
CA GLY A 328 16.01 -10.72 19.60
C GLY A 328 17.00 -11.87 19.87
N ASN A 329 18.05 -12.01 19.05
CA ASN A 329 19.01 -13.13 19.14
C ASN A 329 20.44 -12.66 19.46
N LEU A 330 20.56 -11.73 20.40
CA LEU A 330 21.80 -11.51 21.16
C LEU A 330 21.62 -12.14 22.55
N GLY A 331 21.61 -13.47 22.55
CA GLY A 331 21.91 -14.30 23.72
C GLY A 331 23.34 -14.78 23.62
#